data_AF-A0A0M2RYE5-F1
#
_entry.id   AF-A0A0M2RYE5-F1
#
_cell.length_a   1.000
_cell.length_b   1.000
_cell.length_c   1.000
_cell.angle_alpha   90.00
_cell.angle_beta   90.00
_cell.angle_gamma   90.00
#
_symmetry.space_group_name_H-M   'P 1'
#
loop_
_entity.id
_entity.type
_entity.pdbx_description
1 polymer ?
#
loop_
_entity_poly.entity_id
_entity_poly.type
_entity_poly.pdbx_seq_one_letter_code
_entity_poly.pdbx_strand_id
1 'polypeptide(L)'
;MAEGEIWLDPERARRGGADLTAAGEAIGAARREAGGAIAAASAERPWGRDDIGAAFEKHYRGYEETLLRAWELLGRSVQGLGGEVVRSVVSTVETDGGASRRLGDILRGHRSPPRHWR
;
A
#
# COMPACT_ATOMS: atom_id res chain seq x y z
N MET A 1 3.68 -3.28 -30.13
CA MET A 1 2.89 -3.42 -28.89
C MET A 1 1.50 -3.82 -29.32
N ALA A 2 1.05 -5.02 -28.99
CA ALA A 2 -0.34 -5.40 -29.26
C ALA A 2 -1.21 -4.75 -28.17
N GLU A 3 -2.18 -3.94 -28.59
CA GLU A 3 -3.10 -3.24 -27.69
C GLU A 3 -3.92 -4.28 -26.89
N GLY A 4 -3.70 -4.35 -25.57
CA GLY A 4 -4.52 -5.13 -24.64
C GLY A 4 -3.79 -6.13 -23.74
N GLU A 5 -2.52 -6.45 -23.98
CA GLU A 5 -1.74 -7.34 -23.12
C GLU A 5 -0.98 -6.57 -22.03
N ILE A 6 -1.22 -6.93 -20.77
CA ILE A 6 -0.48 -6.40 -19.61
C ILE A 6 0.54 -7.44 -19.17
N TRP A 7 1.83 -7.14 -19.35
CA TRP A 7 2.92 -7.95 -18.83
C TRP A 7 3.29 -7.50 -17.42
N LEU A 8 3.04 -8.36 -16.43
CA LEU A 8 3.38 -8.11 -15.04
C LEU A 8 4.69 -8.82 -14.66
N ASP A 9 5.52 -8.14 -13.86
CA ASP A 9 6.77 -8.67 -13.30
C ASP A 9 6.59 -8.85 -11.77
N PRO A 10 6.40 -10.09 -11.28
CA PRO A 10 6.26 -10.38 -9.86
C PRO A 10 7.47 -9.97 -9.02
N GLU A 11 8.69 -10.08 -9.55
CA GLU A 11 9.90 -9.72 -8.79
C GLU A 11 10.01 -8.20 -8.63
N ARG A 12 9.69 -7.46 -9.70
CA ARG A 12 9.61 -6.00 -9.62
C ARG A 12 8.52 -5.56 -8.65
N ALA A 13 7.37 -6.23 -8.66
CA ALA A 13 6.28 -5.94 -7.71
C ALA A 13 6.71 -6.22 -6.27
N ARG A 14 7.43 -7.31 -6.00
CA ARG A 14 7.97 -7.63 -4.66
C ARG A 14 8.95 -6.57 -4.17
N ARG A 15 9.88 -6.13 -5.01
CA ARG A 15 10.84 -5.06 -4.66
C ARG A 15 10.10 -3.75 -4.35
N GLY A 16 9.23 -3.29 -5.26
CA GLY A 16 8.46 -2.06 -5.03
C GLY A 16 7.53 -2.14 -3.82
N GLY A 17 6.93 -3.30 -3.57
CA GLY A 17 6.12 -3.54 -2.37
C GLY A 17 6.93 -3.49 -1.08
N ALA A 18 8.16 -4.01 -1.09
CA ALA A 18 9.09 -3.91 0.03
C ALA A 18 9.50 -2.46 0.28
N ASP A 19 9.81 -1.70 -0.77
CA ASP A 19 10.16 -0.28 -0.68
C ASP A 19 9.00 0.55 -0.09
N LEU A 20 7.76 0.30 -0.53
CA LEU A 20 6.56 0.95 0.03
C LEU A 20 6.35 0.57 1.50
N THR A 21 6.55 -0.70 1.85
CA THR A 21 6.45 -1.16 3.25
C THR A 21 7.44 -0.42 4.14
N ALA A 22 8.71 -0.36 3.72
CA ALA A 22 9.77 0.35 4.44
C ALA A 22 9.49 1.86 4.53
N ALA A 23 8.98 2.48 3.47
CA ALA A 23 8.59 3.89 3.48
C ALA A 23 7.46 4.16 4.49
N GLY A 24 6.43 3.31 4.53
CA GLY A 24 5.34 3.41 5.50
C GLY A 24 5.82 3.27 6.94
N GLU A 25 6.75 2.35 7.20
CA GLU A 25 7.39 2.17 8.50
C GLU A 25 8.22 3.40 8.91
N ALA A 26 9.00 3.97 7.98
CA ALA A 26 9.77 5.19 8.22
C ALA A 26 8.86 6.39 8.52
N ILE A 27 7.75 6.56 7.79
CA ILE A 27 6.74 7.59 8.05
C ILE A 27 6.14 7.41 9.44
N GLY A 28 5.78 6.17 9.81
CA GLY A 28 5.25 5.85 11.13
C GLY A 28 6.25 6.09 12.26
N ALA A 29 7.54 5.79 12.03
CA ALA A 29 8.61 6.10 12.98
C ALA A 29 8.77 7.61 13.18
N ALA A 30 8.82 8.39 12.10
CA ALA A 30 8.89 9.84 12.17
C ALA A 30 7.67 10.45 12.88
N ARG A 31 6.47 9.89 12.66
CA ARG A 31 5.26 10.29 13.40
C ARG A 31 5.43 10.05 14.91
N ARG A 32 5.94 8.88 15.32
CA ARG A 32 6.11 8.55 16.75
C ARG A 32 7.14 9.44 17.42
N GLU A 33 8.22 9.77 16.72
CA GLU A 33 9.29 10.62 17.25
C GLU A 33 8.90 12.10 17.20
N ALA A 34 8.87 12.70 16.01
CA ALA A 34 8.62 14.13 15.84
C ALA A 34 7.18 14.50 16.22
N GLY A 35 6.20 13.72 15.77
CA GLY A 35 4.80 13.92 16.16
C GLY A 35 4.56 13.67 17.65
N GLY A 36 5.29 12.74 18.28
CA GLY A 36 5.26 12.53 19.72
C GLY A 36 5.81 13.73 20.49
N ALA A 37 6.92 14.31 20.04
CA ALA A 37 7.49 15.53 20.62
C ALA A 37 6.53 16.73 20.49
N ILE A 38 5.86 16.89 19.34
CA ILE A 38 4.82 17.91 19.15
C ILE A 38 3.68 17.70 20.15
N ALA A 39 3.15 16.48 20.26
CA ALA A 39 2.06 16.17 21.17
C ALA A 39 2.43 16.42 22.65
N ALA A 40 3.66 16.06 23.03
CA ALA A 40 4.17 16.29 24.37
C ALA A 40 4.32 17.79 24.68
N ALA A 41 4.96 18.55 23.80
CA ALA A 41 5.10 20.00 23.95
C ALA A 41 3.73 20.70 24.02
N SER A 42 2.78 20.23 23.21
CA SER A 42 1.44 20.82 23.17
C SER A 42 0.66 20.54 24.46
N ALA A 43 0.86 19.38 25.10
CA ALA A 43 0.26 19.07 26.40
C ALA A 43 0.68 20.05 27.51
N GLU A 44 1.85 20.70 27.38
CA GLU A 44 2.35 21.70 28.34
C GLU A 44 1.72 23.09 28.16
N ARG A 45 0.92 23.30 27.09
CA ARG A 45 0.28 24.59 26.75
C ARG A 45 1.30 25.75 26.70
N PRO A 46 2.22 25.75 25.72
CA PRO A 46 3.37 26.65 25.70
C PRO A 46 3.01 28.12 25.35
N TRP A 47 1.76 28.39 25.00
CA TRP A 47 1.32 29.68 24.44
C TRP A 47 0.90 30.73 25.49
N GLY A 48 1.14 30.47 26.78
CA GLY A 48 0.68 31.35 27.86
C GLY A 48 -0.80 31.11 28.24
N ARG A 49 -1.22 31.71 29.36
CA ARG A 49 -2.58 31.54 29.93
C ARG A 49 -3.45 32.79 29.77
N ASP A 50 -2.97 33.79 29.05
CA ASP A 50 -3.74 34.99 28.73
C ASP A 50 -4.73 34.72 27.57
N ASP A 51 -5.55 35.73 27.25
CA ASP A 51 -6.58 35.61 26.22
C ASP A 51 -5.98 35.35 24.83
N ILE A 52 -4.78 35.89 24.57
CA ILE A 52 -4.05 35.69 23.31
C ILE A 52 -3.59 34.23 23.20
N GLY A 53 -2.97 33.70 24.25
CA GLY A 53 -2.55 32.30 24.34
C GLY A 53 -3.72 31.34 24.25
N ALA A 54 -4.84 31.64 24.91
CA ALA A 54 -6.07 30.84 24.82
C ALA A 54 -6.67 30.83 23.40
N ALA A 55 -6.67 31.97 22.71
CA ALA A 55 -7.14 32.07 21.33
C ALA A 55 -6.25 31.28 20.36
N PHE A 56 -4.92 31.38 20.51
CA PHE A 56 -3.97 30.62 19.71
C PHE A 56 -4.11 29.11 19.94
N GLU A 57 -4.12 28.69 21.21
CA GLU A 57 -4.27 27.30 21.64
C GLU A 57 -5.50 26.64 21.00
N LYS A 58 -6.64 27.35 20.95
CA LYS A 58 -7.88 26.83 20.36
C LYS A 58 -7.71 26.41 18.90
N HIS A 59 -7.06 27.24 18.09
CA HIS A 59 -6.87 26.94 16.67
C HIS A 59 -5.72 25.94 16.46
N TYR A 60 -4.62 26.13 17.18
CA TYR A 60 -3.46 25.26 17.12
C TYR A 60 -3.83 23.80 17.43
N ARG A 61 -4.59 23.55 18.51
CA ARG A 61 -4.99 22.20 18.93
C ARG A 61 -5.75 21.44 17.83
N GLY A 62 -6.66 22.13 17.13
CA GLY A 62 -7.42 21.51 16.04
C GLY A 62 -6.55 21.12 14.84
N TYR A 63 -5.59 21.97 14.48
CA TYR A 63 -4.64 21.68 13.41
C TYR A 63 -3.66 20.57 13.80
N GLU A 64 -3.15 20.61 15.02
CA GLU A 64 -2.26 19.59 15.60
C GLU A 64 -2.92 18.20 15.53
N GLU A 65 -4.13 18.06 16.05
CA GLU A 65 -4.84 16.78 16.05
C GLU A 65 -5.08 16.26 14.63
N THR A 66 -5.45 17.15 13.71
CA THR A 66 -5.69 16.80 12.30
C THR A 66 -4.40 16.31 11.64
N LEU A 67 -3.30 17.05 11.83
CA LEU A 67 -1.99 16.70 11.29
C LEU A 67 -1.51 15.35 11.82
N LEU A 68 -1.54 15.14 13.14
CA LEU A 68 -1.04 13.91 13.76
C LEU A 68 -1.85 12.68 13.34
N ARG A 69 -3.17 12.83 13.14
CA ARG A 69 -4.03 11.75 12.62
C ARG A 69 -3.75 11.46 11.16
N ALA A 70 -3.64 12.49 10.32
CA ALA A 70 -3.35 12.34 8.90
C ALA A 70 -1.98 11.69 8.67
N TRP A 71 -0.98 12.06 9.47
CA TRP A 71 0.36 11.48 9.41
C TRP A 71 0.35 9.99 9.76
N GLU A 72 -0.33 9.60 10.85
CA GLU A 72 -0.48 8.18 11.21
C GLU A 72 -1.18 7.39 10.09
N LEU A 73 -2.27 7.94 9.54
CA LEU A 73 -3.01 7.31 8.46
C LEU A 73 -2.13 7.14 7.20
N LEU A 74 -1.32 8.14 6.87
CA LEU A 74 -0.42 8.09 5.72
C LEU A 74 0.58 6.95 5.85
N GLY A 75 1.24 6.82 7.01
CA GLY A 75 2.21 5.74 7.23
C GLY A 75 1.58 4.36 7.07
N ARG A 76 0.41 4.15 7.69
CA ARG A 76 -0.33 2.86 7.58
C ARG A 76 -0.79 2.58 6.17
N SER A 77 -1.26 3.61 5.44
CA SER A 77 -1.72 3.47 4.06
C SER A 77 -0.58 3.07 3.12
N VAL A 78 0.56 3.75 3.21
CA VAL A 78 1.74 3.44 2.38
C VAL A 78 2.27 2.05 2.68
N GLN A 79 2.33 1.66 3.96
CA GLN A 79 2.73 0.32 4.36
C GLN A 79 1.77 -0.75 3.81
N GLY A 80 0.45 -0.52 3.92
CA GLY A 80 -0.58 -1.44 3.44
C GLY A 80 -0.54 -1.64 1.93
N LEU A 81 -0.35 -0.55 1.17
CA LEU A 81 -0.23 -0.58 -0.29
C LEU A 81 0.90 -1.50 -0.77
N GLY A 82 2.03 -1.54 -0.04
CA GLY A 82 3.14 -2.43 -0.37
C GLY A 82 2.74 -3.90 -0.45
N GLY A 83 1.95 -4.38 0.51
CA GLY A 83 1.44 -5.75 0.51
C GLY A 83 0.34 -5.99 -0.53
N GLU A 84 -0.55 -5.01 -0.74
CA GLU A 84 -1.67 -5.13 -1.68
C GLU A 84 -1.20 -5.24 -3.13
N VAL A 85 -0.22 -4.43 -3.53
CA VAL A 85 0.37 -4.48 -4.89
C VAL A 85 0.98 -5.84 -5.18
N VAL A 86 1.76 -6.40 -4.23
CA VAL A 86 2.38 -7.71 -4.38
C VAL A 86 1.32 -8.81 -4.53
N ARG A 87 0.30 -8.81 -3.66
CA ARG A 87 -0.80 -9.78 -3.73
C ARG A 87 -1.54 -9.72 -5.06
N SER A 88 -1.84 -8.51 -5.54
CA SER A 88 -2.54 -8.29 -6.79
C SER A 88 -1.75 -8.85 -7.99
N VAL A 89 -0.45 -8.53 -8.07
CA VAL A 89 0.41 -8.99 -9.17
C VAL A 89 0.59 -10.51 -9.16
N VAL A 90 0.89 -11.10 -8.01
CA VAL A 90 1.06 -12.56 -7.89
C VAL A 90 -0.22 -13.29 -8.28
N SER A 91 -1.37 -12.86 -7.76
CA SER A 91 -2.67 -13.45 -8.09
C SER A 91 -2.99 -13.38 -9.60
N THR A 92 -2.67 -12.24 -10.23
CA THR A 92 -2.91 -12.05 -11.67
C THR A 92 -2.04 -12.99 -12.51
N VAL A 93 -0.74 -13.10 -12.19
CA VAL A 93 0.18 -13.99 -12.91
C VAL A 93 -0.17 -15.46 -12.72
N GLU A 94 -0.57 -15.87 -11.52
CA GLU A 94 -1.02 -17.24 -11.26
C GLU A 94 -2.31 -17.58 -12.02
N THR A 95 -3.24 -16.62 -12.08
CA THR A 95 -4.51 -16.76 -12.82
C THR A 95 -4.25 -16.92 -14.31
N ASP A 96 -3.39 -16.08 -14.89
CA ASP A 96 -3.05 -16.12 -16.31
C ASP A 96 -2.30 -17.41 -16.70
N GLY A 97 -1.33 -17.83 -15.88
CA GLY A 97 -0.64 -19.11 -16.06
C GLY A 97 -1.58 -20.32 -15.94
N GLY A 98 -2.57 -20.25 -15.05
CA GLY A 98 -3.63 -21.24 -14.93
C GLY A 98 -4.53 -21.32 -16.16
N ALA A 99 -4.96 -20.18 -16.69
CA ALA A 99 -5.76 -20.10 -17.91
C ALA A 99 -5.00 -20.65 -19.13
N SER A 100 -3.73 -20.24 -19.29
CA SER A 100 -2.85 -20.70 -20.37
C SER A 100 -2.67 -22.23 -20.37
N ARG A 101 -2.47 -22.85 -19.20
CA ARG A 101 -2.38 -24.31 -19.08
C ARG A 101 -3.66 -25.01 -19.53
N ARG A 102 -4.82 -24.55 -19.05
CA ARG A 102 -6.13 -25.13 -19.40
C ARG A 102 -6.40 -25.04 -20.90
N LEU A 103 -6.13 -23.89 -21.51
CA LEU A 103 -6.27 -23.70 -22.96
C LEU A 103 -5.32 -24.63 -23.73
N GLY A 104 -4.07 -24.76 -23.28
CA GLY A 104 -3.10 -25.70 -23.86
C GLY A 104 -3.58 -27.15 -23.81
N ASP A 105 -4.21 -27.58 -22.72
CA ASP A 105 -4.75 -28.93 -22.59
C ASP A 105 -5.95 -29.18 -23.49
N ILE A 106 -6.86 -28.20 -23.63
CA ILE A 106 -7.99 -28.27 -24.58
C ILE A 106 -7.47 -28.41 -26.01
N LEU A 107 -6.52 -27.58 -26.41
CA LEU A 107 -5.93 -27.60 -27.76
C LEU A 107 -5.18 -28.91 -28.04
N ARG A 108 -4.51 -29.49 -27.03
CA ARG A 108 -3.86 -30.81 -27.14
C ARG A 108 -4.88 -31.95 -27.23
N GLY A 109 -5.96 -31.90 -26.46
CA GLY A 109 -7.06 -32.87 -26.52
C GLY A 109 -7.74 -32.89 -27.88
N HIS A 110 -7.91 -31.74 -28.52
CA HIS A 110 -8.51 -31.61 -29.85
C HIS A 110 -7.60 -32.10 -30.99
N ARG A 111 -6.29 -32.25 -30.77
CA ARG A 111 -5.33 -32.77 -31.76
C ARG A 111 -5.16 -34.30 -31.73
N SER A 112 -5.90 -35.01 -30.87
CA SER A 112 -5.90 -36.48 -30.90
C SER A 112 -6.82 -36.99 -32.03
N PRO A 113 -6.31 -37.71 -33.06
CA PRO A 113 -7.14 -38.23 -34.12
C PRO A 113 -8.05 -39.37 -33.59
N PRO A 114 -9.18 -39.66 -34.25
CA PRO A 114 -10.07 -40.73 -33.82
C PRO A 114 -9.30 -42.04 -33.81
N ARG A 115 -9.27 -42.69 -32.63
CA ARG A 115 -8.81 -44.07 -32.49
C ARG A 115 -9.63 -44.90 -33.47
N HIS A 116 -8.96 -45.51 -34.43
CA HIS A 116 -9.55 -46.48 -35.35
C HIS A 116 -9.64 -47.80 -34.57
N TRP A 117 -10.87 -48.19 -34.23
CA TRP A 117 -11.17 -49.46 -33.60
C TRP A 117 -11.10 -50.54 -34.68
N ARG A 118 -10.36 -51.62 -34.41
CA ARG A 118 -10.36 -52.86 -35.19
C ARG A 118 -11.00 -53.95 -34.35
#